data_AF-A0A536KH27-F1
#
_entry.id   AF-A0A536KH27-F1
#
_cell.length_a   1.000
_cell.length_b   1.000
_cell.length_c   1.000
_cell.angle_alpha   90.00
_cell.angle_beta   90.00
_cell.angle_gamma   90.00
#
_symmetry.space_group_name_H-M   'P 1'
#
loop_
_entity.id
_entity.type
_entity.pdbx_description
1 polymer ?
#
loop_
_entity_poly.entity_id
_entity_poly.type
_entity_poly.pdbx_seq_one_letter_code
_entity_poly.pdbx_strand_id
1 'polypeptide(L)'
;MHLRQSTRIPKPVAECAVALPQAVAEVAGEEPRVGFTIGPAAVRKRVRLSVGGPEALGQWVRIPLSWSARPGAALFPVLDGYLQLEPLSARESKLSLRANYEPPLGRVGKAVDNAAMHNVARATVKDFLGAVRARVLEEA
;
A
#
# COMPACT_ATOMS: atom_id res chain seq x y z
N MET A 1 0.50 12.16 -7.37
CA MET A 1 0.38 11.03 -8.32
C MET A 1 -0.62 10.04 -7.78
N HIS A 2 -1.53 9.51 -8.59
CA HIS A 2 -2.50 8.51 -8.13
C HIS A 2 -1.96 7.09 -8.35
N LEU A 3 -1.93 6.29 -7.31
CA LEU A 3 -1.58 4.87 -7.35
C LEU A 3 -2.83 4.04 -7.19
N ARG A 4 -3.00 3.08 -8.10
CA ARG A 4 -4.04 2.05 -8.00
C ARG A 4 -3.44 0.70 -8.36
N GLN A 5 -3.49 -0.22 -7.41
CA GLN A 5 -3.09 -1.60 -7.62
C GLN A 5 -4.20 -2.51 -7.10
N SER A 6 -4.43 -3.64 -7.78
CA SER A 6 -5.42 -4.62 -7.35
C SER A 6 -4.93 -6.04 -7.56
N THR A 7 -5.45 -6.95 -6.75
CA THR A 7 -5.24 -8.38 -6.86
C THR A 7 -6.54 -9.12 -6.55
N ARG A 8 -6.69 -10.33 -7.09
CA ARG A 8 -7.84 -11.19 -6.81
C ARG A 8 -7.54 -12.13 -5.67
N ILE A 9 -8.54 -12.38 -4.84
CA ILE A 9 -8.52 -13.39 -3.79
C ILE A 9 -9.62 -14.41 -4.13
N PRO A 10 -9.27 -15.69 -4.35
CA PRO A 10 -10.22 -16.75 -4.69
C PRO A 10 -11.02 -17.22 -3.45
N LYS A 11 -11.56 -16.28 -2.69
CA LYS A 11 -12.45 -16.51 -1.54
C LYS A 11 -13.56 -15.44 -1.49
N PRO A 12 -14.74 -15.78 -0.95
CA PRO A 12 -15.83 -14.83 -0.76
C PRO A 12 -15.41 -13.61 0.05
N VAL A 13 -16.03 -12.45 -0.24
CA VAL A 13 -15.70 -11.19 0.44
C VAL A 13 -15.92 -11.25 1.96
N ALA A 14 -16.92 -12.02 2.42
CA ALA A 14 -17.24 -12.14 3.84
C ALA A 14 -16.11 -12.83 4.63
N GLU A 15 -15.53 -13.90 4.09
CA GLU A 15 -14.39 -14.60 4.70
C GLU A 15 -13.15 -13.70 4.71
N CYS A 16 -12.83 -13.09 3.57
CA CYS A 16 -11.71 -12.17 3.46
C CYS A 16 -11.86 -10.95 4.38
N ALA A 17 -13.08 -10.45 4.60
CA ALA A 17 -13.34 -9.28 5.44
C ALA A 17 -13.01 -9.53 6.91
N VAL A 18 -13.16 -10.77 7.39
CA VAL A 18 -12.81 -11.16 8.75
C VAL A 18 -11.29 -11.22 8.94
N ALA A 19 -10.57 -11.80 7.98
CA ALA A 19 -9.11 -11.93 8.03
C ALA A 19 -8.36 -10.61 7.74
N LEU A 20 -8.94 -9.73 6.91
CA LEU A 20 -8.23 -8.56 6.37
C LEU A 20 -7.59 -7.65 7.45
N PRO A 21 -8.26 -7.28 8.57
CA PRO A 21 -7.66 -6.40 9.56
C PRO A 21 -6.39 -6.99 10.20
N GLN A 22 -6.39 -8.30 10.51
CA GLN A 22 -5.25 -8.98 11.10
C GLN A 22 -4.11 -9.09 10.09
N ALA A 23 -4.39 -9.60 8.89
CA ALA A 23 -3.44 -9.65 7.79
C ALA A 23 -2.75 -8.30 7.52
N VAL A 24 -3.51 -7.19 7.56
CA VAL A 24 -2.94 -5.85 7.39
C VAL A 24 -2.09 -5.44 8.59
N ALA A 25 -2.52 -5.71 9.81
CA ALA A 25 -1.76 -5.39 11.02
C ALA A 25 -0.42 -6.15 11.09
N GLU A 26 -0.40 -7.42 10.70
CA GLU A 26 0.80 -8.24 10.64
C GLU A 26 1.81 -7.69 9.63
N VAL A 27 1.36 -7.44 8.40
CA VAL A 27 2.22 -6.86 7.36
C VAL A 27 2.66 -5.43 7.72
N ALA A 28 1.84 -4.67 8.45
CA ALA A 28 2.18 -3.32 8.88
C ALA A 28 3.18 -3.28 10.05
N GLY A 29 3.18 -4.30 10.91
CA GLY A 29 4.15 -4.47 11.99
C GLY A 29 5.58 -4.72 11.48
N GLU A 30 5.72 -5.22 10.26
CA GLU A 30 7.00 -5.35 9.57
C GLU A 30 7.42 -3.99 8.99
N GLU A 31 8.25 -3.20 9.70
CA GLU A 31 8.70 -1.85 9.26
C GLU A 31 8.98 -1.77 7.74
N PRO A 32 8.06 -1.22 6.92
CA PRO A 32 8.19 -1.32 5.48
C PRO A 32 9.40 -0.52 5.00
N ARG A 33 10.13 -1.08 4.03
CA ARG A 33 11.31 -0.42 3.46
C ARG A 33 11.00 0.01 2.04
N VAL A 34 11.17 1.30 1.78
CA VAL A 34 11.06 1.86 0.43
C VAL A 34 12.48 2.15 -0.07
N GLY A 35 12.79 1.63 -1.25
CA GLY A 35 14.09 1.83 -1.90
C GLY A 35 13.93 2.53 -3.23
N PHE A 36 14.63 3.64 -3.44
CA PHE A 36 14.61 4.39 -4.69
C PHE A 36 16.02 4.79 -5.15
N THR A 37 16.19 5.02 -6.44
CA THR A 37 17.47 5.39 -7.04
C THR A 37 17.45 6.87 -7.44
N ILE A 38 18.40 7.66 -6.95
CA ILE A 38 18.64 9.05 -7.35
C ILE A 38 20.01 9.12 -8.02
N GLY A 39 20.05 9.33 -9.34
CA GLY A 39 21.29 9.23 -10.11
C GLY A 39 21.94 7.84 -9.96
N PRO A 40 23.27 7.71 -9.80
CA PRO A 40 23.91 6.42 -9.57
C PRO A 40 23.71 5.85 -8.15
N ALA A 41 23.06 6.59 -7.24
CA ALA A 41 22.94 6.20 -5.84
C ALA A 41 21.58 5.53 -5.53
N ALA A 42 21.63 4.34 -4.94
CA ALA A 42 20.45 3.67 -4.37
C ALA A 42 20.26 4.09 -2.91
N VAL A 43 19.08 4.60 -2.58
CA VAL A 43 18.69 5.02 -1.23
C VAL A 43 17.58 4.10 -0.74
N ARG A 44 17.78 3.43 0.41
CA ARG A 44 16.72 2.69 1.10
C ARG A 44 16.40 3.38 2.42
N LYS A 45 15.11 3.59 2.70
CA LYS A 45 14.67 4.14 3.97
C LYS A 45 13.48 3.38 4.53
N ARG A 46 13.43 3.31 5.85
CA ARG A 46 12.27 2.78 6.58
C ARG A 46 11.18 3.84 6.64
N VAL A 47 9.96 3.43 6.33
CA VAL A 47 8.77 4.27 6.47
C VAL A 47 7.94 3.76 7.64
N ARG A 48 7.23 4.67 8.29
CA ARG A 48 6.18 4.33 9.24
C ARG A 48 4.90 4.15 8.45
N LEU A 49 4.31 2.97 8.53
CA LEU A 49 2.96 2.70 8.06
C LEU A 49 2.00 2.92 9.24
N SER A 50 1.01 3.77 9.03
CA SER A 50 -0.14 3.95 9.92
C SER A 50 -1.33 3.28 9.29
N VAL A 51 -2.03 2.45 10.06
CA VAL A 51 -3.23 1.72 9.64
C VAL A 51 -4.40 2.21 10.49
N GLY A 52 -5.48 2.64 9.84
CA GLY A 52 -6.73 3.01 10.49
C GLY A 52 -7.63 1.80 10.78
N GLY A 53 -8.75 2.04 11.45
CA GLY A 53 -9.75 0.99 11.68
C GLY A 53 -10.46 0.56 10.38
N PRO A 54 -10.96 -0.69 10.29
CA PRO A 54 -11.78 -1.11 9.16
C PRO A 54 -13.12 -0.38 9.15
N GLU A 55 -13.49 0.09 7.97
CA GLU A 55 -14.75 0.77 7.67
C GLU A 55 -15.58 -0.12 6.73
N ALA A 56 -16.72 -0.62 7.23
CA ALA A 56 -17.68 -1.34 6.42
C ALA A 56 -18.55 -0.37 5.61
N LEU A 57 -18.62 -0.55 4.29
CA LEU A 57 -19.43 0.24 3.37
C LEU A 57 -20.28 -0.70 2.51
N GLY A 58 -21.42 -1.11 3.07
CA GLY A 58 -22.27 -2.14 2.46
C GLY A 58 -21.52 -3.47 2.36
N GLN A 59 -21.31 -3.95 1.14
CA GLN A 59 -20.57 -5.19 0.86
C GLN A 59 -19.04 -4.99 0.76
N TRP A 60 -18.54 -3.77 1.00
CA TRP A 60 -17.11 -3.44 0.89
C TRP A 60 -16.51 -3.21 2.27
N VAL A 61 -15.21 -3.48 2.40
CA VAL A 61 -14.40 -3.09 3.57
C VAL A 61 -13.29 -2.18 3.11
N ARG A 62 -13.11 -1.04 3.79
CA ARG A 62 -11.97 -0.14 3.57
C ARG A 62 -11.13 -0.08 4.83
N ILE A 63 -9.82 -0.01 4.65
CA ILE A 63 -8.87 0.21 5.75
C ILE A 63 -8.02 1.41 5.34
N PRO A 64 -8.20 2.59 5.96
CA PRO A 64 -7.35 3.74 5.73
C PRO A 64 -5.89 3.40 6.07
N LEU A 65 -4.96 3.89 5.26
CA LEU A 65 -3.54 3.72 5.51
C LEU A 65 -2.74 4.92 5.02
N SER A 66 -1.66 5.22 5.72
CA SER A 66 -0.71 6.23 5.30
C SER A 66 0.72 5.82 5.61
N TRP A 67 1.64 6.20 4.73
CA TRP A 67 3.08 5.99 4.89
C TRP A 67 3.78 7.34 5.00
N SER A 68 4.62 7.48 6.02
CA SER A 68 5.48 8.65 6.16
C SER A 68 6.89 8.22 6.56
N ALA A 69 7.91 8.88 6.01
CA ALA A 69 9.24 8.79 6.59
C ALA A 69 9.27 9.51 7.95
N ARG A 70 10.09 9.03 8.88
CA ARG A 70 10.26 9.66 10.21
C ARG A 70 10.55 11.18 10.08
N PRO A 71 10.17 12.00 11.09
CA PRO A 71 10.32 13.46 11.05
C PRO A 71 11.74 13.90 10.68
N GLY A 72 11.85 15.02 9.95
CA GLY A 72 13.14 15.66 9.62
C GLY A 72 13.68 15.41 8.21
N ALA A 73 12.89 14.86 7.28
CA ALA A 73 13.39 14.62 5.93
C ALA A 73 12.38 15.02 4.85
N ALA A 74 12.53 16.23 4.31
CA ALA A 74 11.81 16.76 3.13
C ALA A 74 12.09 15.98 1.82
N LEU A 75 12.75 14.82 1.91
CA LEU A 75 13.29 14.01 0.83
C LEU A 75 12.57 12.68 0.67
N PHE A 76 11.39 12.48 1.27
CA PHE A 76 10.74 11.17 1.25
C PHE A 76 9.25 11.24 0.94
N PRO A 77 8.73 10.22 0.23
CA PRO A 77 7.36 10.26 -0.24
C PRO A 77 6.36 10.08 0.89
N VAL A 78 5.22 10.76 0.73
CA VAL A 78 4.01 10.50 1.51
C VAL A 78 3.08 9.68 0.64
N LEU A 79 2.59 8.56 1.18
CA LEU A 79 1.50 7.80 0.59
C LEU A 79 0.30 7.93 1.52
N ASP A 80 -0.82 8.39 1.00
CA ASP A 80 -2.07 8.50 1.75
C ASP A 80 -3.20 7.85 0.96
N GLY A 81 -3.93 6.92 1.58
CA GLY A 81 -4.94 6.16 0.86
C GLY A 81 -5.64 5.12 1.71
N TYR A 82 -6.10 4.07 1.04
CA TYR A 82 -6.83 2.98 1.68
C TYR A 82 -6.67 1.67 0.91
N LEU A 83 -6.72 0.57 1.67
CA LEU A 83 -7.10 -0.73 1.12
C LEU A 83 -8.61 -0.79 0.96
N GLN A 84 -9.07 -1.45 -0.08
CA GLN A 84 -10.47 -1.73 -0.34
C GLN A 84 -10.63 -3.18 -0.77
N LEU A 85 -11.45 -3.90 -0.02
CA LEU A 85 -11.91 -5.24 -0.34
C LEU A 85 -13.36 -5.14 -0.85
N GLU A 86 -13.62 -5.70 -2.02
CA GLU A 86 -14.93 -5.70 -2.67
C GLU A 86 -15.24 -7.07 -3.28
N PRO A 87 -16.52 -7.49 -3.34
CA PRO A 87 -16.90 -8.74 -3.98
C PRO A 87 -16.67 -8.65 -5.49
N LEU A 88 -16.18 -9.75 -6.06
CA LEU A 88 -16.08 -9.95 -7.51
C LEU A 88 -17.09 -10.98 -8.00
N SER A 89 -17.34 -12.01 -7.19
CA SER A 89 -18.39 -13.02 -7.39
C SER A 89 -18.76 -13.64 -6.04
N ALA A 90 -19.64 -14.65 -6.04
CA ALA A 90 -19.95 -15.43 -4.84
C ALA A 90 -18.74 -16.22 -4.28
N ARG A 91 -17.66 -16.40 -5.06
CA ARG A 91 -16.46 -17.17 -4.69
C ARG A 91 -15.16 -16.38 -4.77
N GLU A 92 -15.21 -15.14 -5.26
CA GLU A 92 -14.03 -14.31 -5.46
C GLU A 92 -14.25 -12.91 -4.89
N SER A 93 -13.16 -12.34 -4.38
CA SER A 93 -13.09 -10.95 -3.96
C SER A 93 -11.89 -10.27 -4.62
N LYS A 94 -11.93 -8.94 -4.66
CA LYS A 94 -10.86 -8.09 -5.18
C LYS A 94 -10.34 -7.23 -4.05
N LEU A 95 -9.04 -7.34 -3.78
CA LEU A 95 -8.34 -6.44 -2.89
C LEU A 95 -7.63 -5.37 -3.73
N SER A 96 -7.82 -4.11 -3.39
CA SER A 96 -7.19 -2.99 -4.07
C SER A 96 -6.58 -2.00 -3.10
N LEU A 97 -5.45 -1.39 -3.48
CA LEU A 97 -4.88 -0.23 -2.82
C LEU A 97 -5.11 0.97 -3.74
N ARG A 98 -5.70 2.04 -3.18
CA ARG A 98 -5.83 3.33 -3.84
C ARG A 98 -5.20 4.38 -2.96
N ALA A 99 -4.24 5.13 -3.52
CA ALA A 99 -3.52 6.11 -2.75
C ALA A 99 -3.05 7.30 -3.58
N ASN A 100 -2.97 8.45 -2.95
CA ASN A 100 -2.20 9.58 -3.40
C ASN A 100 -0.75 9.39 -2.94
N TYR A 101 0.16 9.42 -3.91
CA TYR A 101 1.59 9.43 -3.67
C TYR A 101 2.13 10.81 -4.01
N GLU A 102 2.79 11.43 -3.04
CA GLU A 102 3.54 12.66 -3.22
C GLU A 102 5.04 12.30 -3.31
N PRO A 103 5.69 12.49 -4.48
CA PRO A 103 7.10 12.22 -4.61
C PRO A 103 7.94 13.18 -3.76
N PRO A 104 9.14 12.76 -3.33
CA PRO A 104 10.04 13.64 -2.59
C PRO A 104 10.53 14.84 -3.44
N LEU A 105 11.09 15.86 -2.78
CA LEU A 105 11.82 17.01 -3.37
C LEU A 105 11.00 18.11 -4.07
N GLY A 106 9.67 18.03 -4.14
CA GLY A 106 8.84 19.10 -4.70
C GLY A 106 9.34 19.63 -6.06
N ARG A 107 9.26 20.95 -6.30
CA ARG A 107 9.73 21.59 -7.54
C ARG A 107 11.26 21.70 -7.68
N VAL A 108 12.03 21.43 -6.62
CA VAL A 108 13.49 21.61 -6.59
C VAL A 108 14.24 20.35 -7.09
N GLY A 109 13.53 19.24 -7.31
CA GLY A 109 14.10 17.96 -7.78
C GLY A 109 13.73 17.55 -9.20
N LYS A 110 13.64 18.47 -10.17
CA LYS A 110 13.29 18.19 -11.59
C LYS A 110 14.13 17.09 -12.29
N ALA A 111 15.18 16.55 -11.65
CA ALA A 111 16.14 15.61 -12.20
C ALA A 111 16.21 14.23 -11.50
N VAL A 112 15.28 13.91 -10.58
CA VAL A 112 15.03 12.50 -10.26
C VAL A 112 13.97 12.03 -11.23
N ASP A 113 14.31 11.07 -12.10
CA ASP A 113 13.40 10.56 -13.12
C ASP A 113 12.06 10.17 -12.48
N ASN A 114 11.03 10.97 -12.76
CA ASN A 114 9.69 10.75 -12.22
C ASN A 114 9.16 9.36 -12.58
N ALA A 115 9.62 8.79 -13.71
CA ALA A 115 9.29 7.41 -14.08
C ALA A 115 9.93 6.40 -13.13
N ALA A 116 11.20 6.58 -12.75
CA ALA A 116 11.87 5.73 -11.76
C ALA A 116 11.16 5.79 -10.40
N MET A 117 10.78 6.98 -9.93
CA MET A 117 10.03 7.13 -8.66
C MET A 117 8.63 6.51 -8.73
N HIS A 118 7.94 6.65 -9.87
CA HIS A 118 6.65 6.00 -10.10
C HIS A 118 6.78 4.47 -10.03
N ASN A 119 7.79 3.90 -10.68
CA ASN A 119 8.02 2.46 -10.70
C ASN A 119 8.32 1.89 -9.31
N VAL A 120 9.14 2.58 -8.53
CA VAL A 120 9.43 2.21 -7.14
C VAL A 120 8.15 2.22 -6.29
N ALA A 121 7.37 3.29 -6.38
CA ALA A 121 6.14 3.42 -5.61
C ALA A 121 5.14 2.31 -5.98
N ARG A 122 5.01 2.03 -7.28
CA ARG A 122 4.15 0.95 -7.78
C ARG A 122 4.63 -0.44 -7.35
N ALA A 123 5.94 -0.71 -7.39
CA ALA A 123 6.51 -1.96 -6.94
C ALA A 123 6.28 -2.16 -5.43
N THR A 124 6.54 -1.13 -4.62
CA THR A 124 6.29 -1.17 -3.17
C THR A 124 4.83 -1.46 -2.86
N VAL A 125 3.90 -0.78 -3.53
CA VAL A 125 2.46 -1.03 -3.39
C VAL A 125 2.08 -2.44 -3.82
N LYS A 126 2.67 -2.94 -4.91
CA LYS A 126 2.42 -4.31 -5.40
C LYS A 126 2.90 -5.36 -4.40
N ASP A 127 4.10 -5.17 -3.83
CA ASP A 127 4.69 -6.09 -2.86
C ASP A 127 3.87 -6.09 -1.56
N PHE A 128 3.49 -4.91 -1.07
CA PHE A 128 2.60 -4.77 0.09
C PHE A 128 1.25 -5.47 -0.15
N LEU A 129 0.61 -5.21 -1.29
CA LEU A 129 -0.67 -5.84 -1.63
C LEU A 129 -0.55 -7.36 -1.79
N GLY A 130 0.60 -7.83 -2.28
CA GLY A 130 0.93 -9.25 -2.38
C GLY A 130 1.08 -9.91 -1.01
N ALA A 131 1.77 -9.26 -0.07
CA ALA A 131 1.95 -9.72 1.29
C ALA A 131 0.61 -9.80 2.05
N VAL A 132 -0.21 -8.74 1.98
CA VAL A 132 -1.55 -8.75 2.60
C VAL A 132 -2.42 -9.85 2.00
N ARG A 133 -2.39 -10.03 0.67
CA ARG A 133 -3.12 -11.14 0.03
C ARG A 133 -2.66 -12.50 0.54
N ALA A 134 -1.36 -12.71 0.72
CA ALA A 134 -0.83 -13.98 1.21
C ALA A 134 -1.36 -14.27 2.62
N ARG A 135 -1.32 -13.29 3.52
CA ARG A 135 -1.87 -13.43 4.89
C ARG A 135 -3.37 -13.69 4.93
N VAL A 136 -4.15 -12.96 4.14
CA VAL A 136 -5.61 -13.22 4.01
C VAL A 136 -5.88 -14.65 3.53
N LEU A 137 -5.02 -15.22 2.69
CA LEU A 137 -5.18 -16.60 2.22
C LEU A 137 -4.83 -17.65 3.28
N GLU A 138 -3.92 -17.34 4.20
CA GLU A 138 -3.52 -18.19 5.32
C GLU A 138 -4.58 -18.19 6.44
N GLU A 139 -5.25 -17.05 6.66
CA GLU A 139 -6.18 -16.82 7.78
C GLU A 139 -7.65 -17.13 7.47
N ALA A 140 -8.06 -17.00 6.19
CA ALA A 140 -9.44 -17.30 5.75
C ALA A 140 -9.65 -18.77 5.42
#